data_AF-A0A060NJE0-F1
#
_entry.id   AF-A0A060NJE0-F1
#
_cell.length_a   1.000
_cell.length_b   1.000
_cell.length_c   1.000
_cell.angle_alpha   90.00
_cell.angle_beta   90.00
_cell.angle_gamma   90.00
#
_symmetry.space_group_name_H-M   'P 1'
#
loop_
_entity.id
_entity.type
_entity.pdbx_description
1 polymer ?
#
loop_
_entity_poly.entity_id
_entity_poly.type
_entity_poly.pdbx_seq_one_letter_code
_entity_poly.pdbx_strand_id
1 'polypeptide(L)' 'MNAIEIDSMPVAQKLRLMEALWESLSQTLDAPDSEAAPDWHAQALQEAETALRAGRAEFIDWQAAKQILSARSRA' A
#
# COMPACT_ATOMS: atom_id res chain seq x y z
N MET A 1 13.88 -18.52 12.09
CA MET A 1 13.19 -17.27 11.70
C MET A 1 13.77 -16.18 12.58
N ASN A 2 14.62 -15.32 12.03
CA ASN A 2 15.18 -14.20 12.80
C ASN A 2 14.11 -13.12 12.90
N ALA A 3 13.70 -12.77 14.11
CA ALA A 3 12.87 -11.60 14.34
C ALA A 3 13.69 -10.37 13.96
N ILE A 4 13.19 -9.60 13.00
CA ILE A 4 13.74 -8.28 12.68
C ILE A 4 13.16 -7.33 13.71
N GLU A 5 14.02 -6.75 14.57
CA GLU A 5 13.63 -5.75 15.57
C GLU A 5 13.33 -4.40 14.90
N ILE A 6 12.21 -4.34 14.16
CA ILE A 6 11.80 -3.16 13.39
C ILE A 6 11.58 -1.97 14.32
N ASP A 7 10.99 -2.16 15.49
CA ASP A 7 10.59 -1.07 16.38
C ASP A 7 11.75 -0.16 16.78
N SER A 8 12.91 -0.75 17.04
CA SER A 8 14.15 -0.05 17.42
C SER A 8 14.82 0.74 16.30
N MET A 9 14.44 0.51 15.04
CA MET A 9 15.11 1.14 13.89
C MET A 9 14.78 2.63 13.77
N PRO A 10 15.77 3.47 13.42
CA PRO A 10 15.51 4.83 12.95
C PRO A 10 14.54 4.82 11.76
N VAL A 11 13.67 5.83 11.66
CA VAL A 11 12.65 5.93 10.59
C VAL A 11 13.26 5.78 9.19
N ALA A 12 14.41 6.41 8.93
CA ALA A 12 15.10 6.29 7.64
C ALA A 12 15.50 4.84 7.30
N GLN A 13 15.87 4.04 8.31
CA GLN A 13 16.20 2.63 8.12
C GLN A 13 14.94 1.79 7.91
N LYS A 14 13.84 2.09 8.63
CA LYS A 14 12.53 1.46 8.40
C LYS A 14 12.05 1.67 6.96
N LEU A 15 12.18 2.90 6.46
CA LEU A 15 11.78 3.25 5.08
C LEU A 15 12.61 2.48 4.05
N ARG A 16 13.94 2.48 4.18
CA ARG A 16 14.81 1.69 3.28
C ARG A 16 14.53 0.19 3.33
N LEU A 17 14.26 -0.35 4.53
CA LEU A 17 13.89 -1.75 4.67
C LEU A 17 12.56 -2.03 3.97
N MET A 18 11.56 -1.16 4.14
CA MET A 18 10.27 -1.28 3.46
C MET A 18 10.42 -1.23 1.93
N GLU A 19 11.26 -0.34 1.39
CA GLU A 19 11.56 -0.26 -0.04
C GLU A 19 12.23 -1.54 -0.56
N ALA A 20 13.26 -2.03 0.13
CA ALA A 20 13.97 -3.25 -0.26
C ALA A 20 13.07 -4.50 -0.18
N LEU A 21 12.23 -4.58 0.85
CA LEU A 21 11.22 -5.64 0.98
C LEU A 21 10.21 -5.56 -0.17
N TRP A 22 9.71 -4.36 -0.48
CA TRP A 22 8.75 -4.16 -1.56
C TRP A 22 9.34 -4.53 -2.92
N GLU A 23 10.57 -4.09 -3.22
CA GLU A 23 11.28 -4.45 -4.45
C GLU A 23 11.43 -5.98 -4.58
N SER A 24 11.91 -6.64 -3.52
CA SER A 24 12.03 -8.10 -3.50
C SER A 24 10.69 -8.81 -3.72
N LEU A 25 9.62 -8.36 -3.04
CA LEU A 25 8.30 -8.96 -3.16
C LEU A 25 7.73 -8.76 -4.57
N SER A 26 7.85 -7.56 -5.14
CA SER A 26 7.34 -7.25 -6.47
C SER A 26 7.95 -8.12 -7.58
N GLN A 27 9.23 -8.48 -7.45
CA GLN A 27 9.90 -9.37 -8.40
C GLN A 27 9.48 -10.84 -8.25
N THR A 28 9.01 -11.21 -7.05
CA THR A 28 8.66 -12.60 -6.72
C THR A 28 7.17 -12.87 -6.96
N LEU A 29 6.30 -11.87 -6.81
CA LEU A 29 4.84 -11.98 -7.02
C LEU A 29 4.45 -12.37 -8.45
N ASP A 30 5.31 -12.09 -9.43
CA ASP A 30 5.12 -12.49 -10.83
C ASP A 30 5.65 -13.91 -11.14
N ALA A 31 6.25 -14.59 -10.15
CA ALA A 31 6.76 -15.96 -10.32
C ALA A 31 5.62 -16.99 -10.29
N PRO A 32 5.68 -18.04 -11.13
CA PRO A 32 4.63 -19.05 -11.23
C PRO A 32 4.36 -19.84 -9.94
N ASP A 33 5.32 -19.86 -9.00
CA ASP A 33 5.20 -20.54 -7.70
C ASP A 33 4.97 -19.57 -6.53
N SER A 34 4.70 -18.28 -6.79
CA SER A 34 4.40 -17.31 -5.74
C SER A 34 3.02 -17.56 -5.15
N GLU A 35 2.88 -17.33 -3.83
CA GLU A 35 1.55 -17.21 -3.23
C GLU A 35 0.77 -16.12 -3.97
N ALA A 36 -0.43 -16.45 -4.42
CA ALA A 36 -1.30 -15.50 -5.08
C ALA A 36 -1.60 -14.34 -4.13
N ALA A 37 -1.67 -13.12 -4.67
CA ALA A 37 -2.18 -12.00 -3.91
C ALA A 37 -3.56 -12.35 -3.32
N PRO A 38 -3.89 -11.91 -2.10
CA PRO A 38 -5.19 -12.18 -1.49
C PRO A 38 -6.34 -11.82 -2.43
N ASP A 39 -7.37 -12.67 -2.53
CA ASP A 39 -8.49 -12.48 -3.46
C ASP A 39 -9.18 -11.11 -3.33
N TRP A 40 -9.16 -10.52 -2.12
CA TRP A 40 -9.75 -9.20 -1.88
C TRP A 40 -9.01 -8.06 -2.59
N HIS A 41 -7.74 -8.24 -3.00
CA HIS A 41 -7.00 -7.22 -3.76
C HIS A 41 -7.68 -6.89 -5.08
N ALA A 42 -8.05 -7.94 -5.85
CA ALA A 42 -8.71 -7.77 -7.14
C ALA A 42 -10.11 -7.16 -6.97
N GLN A 43 -10.84 -7.58 -5.93
CA GLN A 43 -12.14 -7.02 -5.60
C GLN A 43 -12.05 -5.53 -5.25
N ALA A 44 -11.12 -5.14 -4.38
CA ALA A 44 -10.94 -3.74 -3.98
C ALA A 44 -10.57 -2.85 -5.17
N LEU A 45 -9.73 -3.34 -6.09
CA LEU A 45 -9.41 -2.64 -7.32
C LEU A 45 -10.66 -2.45 -8.21
N GLN A 46 -11.42 -3.52 -8.44
CA GLN A 46 -12.63 -3.47 -9.24
C GLN A 46 -13.68 -2.50 -8.66
N GLU A 47 -13.82 -2.47 -7.34
CA GLU A 47 -14.71 -1.54 -6.64
C GLU A 47 -14.27 -0.08 -6.85
N ALA A 48 -12.97 0.21 -6.72
CA ALA A 48 -12.41 1.54 -6.95
C ALA A 48 -12.60 2.00 -8.41
N GLU A 49 -12.30 1.14 -9.38
CA GLU A 49 -12.50 1.44 -10.82
C GLU A 49 -13.97 1.65 -11.17
N THR A 50 -14.87 0.90 -10.54
CA THR A 50 -16.32 1.05 -10.73
C THR A 50 -16.83 2.34 -10.12
N ALA A 51 -16.33 2.73 -8.94
CA ALA A 51 -16.66 4.00 -8.32
C ALA A 51 -16.18 5.19 -9.17
N LEU A 52 -14.96 5.12 -9.71
CA LEU A 52 -14.40 6.13 -10.60
C LEU A 52 -15.24 6.29 -11.88
N ARG A 53 -15.55 5.17 -12.57
CA ARG A 53 -16.39 5.19 -13.78
C ARG A 53 -17.80 5.72 -13.52
N ALA A 54 -18.34 5.48 -12.32
CA ALA A 54 -19.64 5.99 -11.90
C ALA A 54 -19.63 7.44 -11.40
N GLY A 55 -18.47 8.12 -11.38
CA GLY A 55 -18.33 9.48 -10.84
C GLY A 55 -18.49 9.56 -9.32
N ARG A 56 -18.40 8.43 -8.61
CA ARG A 56 -18.48 8.34 -7.14
C ARG A 56 -17.11 8.42 -6.45
N ALA A 57 -16.04 8.37 -7.24
CA ALA A 57 -14.68 8.60 -6.81
C ALA A 57 -13.97 9.51 -7.82
N GLU A 58 -13.01 10.30 -7.36
CA GLU A 58 -12.19 11.16 -8.20
C GLU A 58 -10.72 11.07 -7.78
N PHE A 59 -9.83 11.36 -8.72
CA PHE A 59 -8.42 11.55 -8.39
C PHE A 59 -8.26 12.91 -7.72
N ILE A 60 -7.54 12.93 -6.61
CA ILE A 60 -7.20 14.14 -5.87
C ILE A 60 -5.68 14.29 -5.83
N ASP A 61 -5.22 15.54 -5.77
CA ASP A 61 -3.81 15.81 -5.55
C ASP A 61 -3.32 15.17 -4.22
N TRP A 62 -2.11 14.63 -4.24
CA TRP A 62 -1.56 13.89 -3.09
C TRP A 62 -1.37 14.78 -1.85
N GLN A 63 -0.99 16.05 -2.02
CA GLN A 63 -0.89 16.97 -0.88
C GLN A 63 -2.27 17.27 -0.30
N ALA A 64 -3.27 17.48 -1.16
CA ALA A 64 -4.66 17.66 -0.73
C ALA A 64 -5.20 16.42 0.01
N ALA A 65 -4.92 15.21 -0.49
CA ALA A 65 -5.30 13.95 0.14
C ALA A 65 -4.76 13.84 1.57
N LYS A 66 -3.46 14.11 1.76
CA LYS A 66 -2.81 14.07 3.08
C LYS A 66 -3.45 15.06 4.05
N GLN A 67 -3.80 16.26 3.59
CA GLN A 67 -4.48 17.25 4.43
C GLN A 67 -5.84 16.73 4.92
N ILE A 68 -6.68 16.21 4.00
CA ILE A 68 -7.99 15.63 4.32
C ILE A 68 -7.85 14.49 5.33
N LEU A 69 -6.93 13.55 5.09
CA LEU A 69 -6.71 12.40 5.99
C LEU A 69 -6.24 12.84 7.38
N SER A 70 -5.29 13.78 7.45
CA SER A 70 -4.80 14.31 8.72
C SER A 70 -5.85 15.08 9.51
N ALA A 71 -6.82 15.71 8.83
CA ALA A 71 -7.92 16.40 9.47
C ALA A 71 -8.93 15.39 10.06
N ARG A 72 -9.20 14.29 9.34
CA ARG A 72 -10.11 13.22 9.78
C ARG A 72 -9.55 12.40 10.94
N SER A 73 -8.23 12.21 11.01
CA SER A 73 -7.61 11.48 12.13
C SER A 73 -7.55 12.28 13.43
N ARG A 74 -7.92 13.57 13.40
CA ARG A 74 -7.96 14.48 14.57
C ARG A 74 -9.37 14.74 15.09
N ALA A 75 -10.40 14.26 14.39
CA ALA A 75 -11.82 14.39 14.75
C ALA A 75 -12.32 13.10 15.40
#